data_AF-A0AA97I3T8-F1
#
_entry.id   AF-A0AA97I3T8-F1
#
_cell.length_a   1.000
_cell.length_b   1.000
_cell.length_c   1.000
_cell.angle_alpha   90.00
_cell.angle_beta   90.00
_cell.angle_gamma   90.00
#
_symmetry.space_group_name_H-M   'P 1'
#
loop_
_entity.id
_entity.type
_entity.pdbx_description
1 polymer ?
#
loop_
_entity_poly.entity_id
_entity_poly.type
_entity_poly.pdbx_seq_one_letter_code
_entity_poly.pdbx_strand_id
1 'polypeptide(L)'
;MTYSLCDIMKCDEVVRLYLPQVRAELVCRLVVDNGIPQAKVARWMGISRAAVSQYVSKKRGFGEIPISAELNEIIDAWAEGVVSGEGSVTICDICQCVSVMNNNQK
;
A
#
# COMPACT_ATOMS: atom_id res chain seq x y z
N MET A 1 14.04 -9.29 23.73
CA MET A 1 12.87 -8.62 23.13
C MET A 1 13.36 -7.27 22.60
N THR A 2 13.86 -7.25 21.36
CA THR A 2 14.37 -6.03 20.73
C THR A 2 13.18 -5.22 20.26
N TYR A 3 12.75 -4.24 21.06
CA TYR A 3 11.81 -3.24 20.59
C TYR A 3 12.48 -2.50 19.44
N SER A 4 12.00 -2.73 18.22
CA SER A 4 12.26 -1.79 17.14
C SER A 4 11.65 -0.47 17.58
N LEU A 5 12.48 0.51 17.92
CA LEU A 5 12.00 1.83 18.32
C LEU A 5 11.19 2.38 17.13
N CYS A 6 9.88 2.53 17.33
CA CYS A 6 9.03 3.26 16.39
C CYS A 6 9.27 4.74 16.66
N ASP A 7 9.85 5.44 15.69
CA ASP A 7 10.06 6.88 15.75
C ASP A 7 9.60 7.55 14.45
N ILE A 8 9.53 8.89 14.48
CA ILE A 8 9.04 9.67 13.35
C ILE A 8 9.90 9.51 12.09
N MET A 9 11.21 9.27 12.25
CA MET A 9 12.13 9.11 11.12
C MET A 9 11.85 7.81 10.38
N LYS A 10 11.55 6.74 11.12
CA LYS A 10 11.16 5.45 10.57
C LYS A 10 9.80 5.54 9.87
N CYS A 11 8.81 6.18 10.49
CA CYS A 11 7.51 6.38 9.85
C CYS A 11 7.62 7.20 8.55
N ASP A 12 8.43 8.26 8.55
CA ASP A 12 8.66 9.11 7.40
C ASP A 12 9.36 8.36 6.25
N GLU A 13 10.35 7.51 6.57
CA GLU A 13 10.96 6.61 5.59
C GLU A 13 9.93 5.66 4.97
N VAL A 14 9.09 5.02 5.79
CA VAL A 14 8.03 4.11 5.29
C VAL A 14 7.06 4.84 4.36
N VAL A 15 6.64 6.05 4.74
CA VAL A 15 5.72 6.88 3.95
C VAL A 15 6.34 7.34 2.64
N ARG A 16 7.65 7.63 2.61
CA ARG A 16 8.34 8.10 1.41
C ARG A 16 8.72 6.97 0.45
N LEU A 17 9.20 5.86 0.98
CA LEU A 17 9.74 4.77 0.17
C LEU A 17 8.64 3.76 -0.21
N TYR A 18 7.86 3.29 0.75
CA TYR A 18 7.00 2.12 0.56
C TYR A 18 5.55 2.49 0.24
N LEU A 19 4.96 3.41 1.01
CA LEU A 19 3.55 3.74 0.89
C LEU A 19 3.10 4.18 -0.53
N PRO A 20 3.90 4.92 -1.34
CA PRO A 20 3.48 5.30 -2.68
C PRO A 20 3.28 4.09 -3.59
N GLN A 21 4.18 3.10 -3.52
CA GLN A 21 4.13 1.90 -4.34
C GLN A 21 3.05 0.92 -3.86
N VAL A 22 2.96 0.69 -2.55
CA VAL A 22 1.88 -0.12 -1.95
C VAL A 22 0.50 0.44 -2.33
N ARG A 23 0.34 1.77 -2.33
CA ARG A 23 -0.92 2.40 -2.73
C ARG A 23 -1.20 2.30 -4.22
N ALA A 24 -0.18 2.32 -5.08
CA ALA A 24 -0.34 2.11 -6.51
C ALA A 24 -0.79 0.67 -6.79
N GLU A 25 -0.15 -0.30 -6.13
CA GLU A 25 -0.47 -1.73 -6.24
C GLU A 25 -1.92 -2.01 -5.83
N LEU A 26 -2.36 -1.48 -4.68
CA LEU A 26 -3.76 -1.54 -4.26
C LEU A 26 -4.72 -1.01 -5.35
N VAL A 27 -4.43 0.16 -5.91
CA VAL A 27 -5.30 0.77 -6.92
C VAL A 27 -5.31 -0.04 -8.21
N CYS A 28 -4.16 -0.59 -8.62
CA CYS A 28 -4.06 -1.48 -9.77
C CYS A 28 -4.90 -2.74 -9.58
N ARG A 29 -4.82 -3.41 -8.42
CA ARG A 29 -5.67 -4.58 -8.13
C ARG A 29 -7.15 -4.27 -8.22
N LEU A 30 -7.58 -3.18 -7.59
CA LEU A 30 -9.00 -2.78 -7.61
C LEU A 30 -9.48 -2.49 -9.05
N VAL A 31 -8.71 -1.77 -9.85
CA VAL A 31 -9.15 -1.28 -11.15
C VAL A 31 -8.86 -2.25 -12.28
N VAL A 32 -7.63 -2.74 -12.37
CA VAL A 32 -7.12 -3.55 -13.48
C VAL A 32 -7.52 -5.01 -13.29
N ASP A 33 -7.26 -5.57 -12.10
CA ASP A 33 -7.45 -7.00 -11.87
C ASP A 33 -8.93 -7.33 -11.55
N ASN A 34 -9.55 -6.52 -10.69
CA ASN A 34 -10.95 -6.70 -10.28
C ASN A 34 -11.95 -5.96 -11.19
N GLY A 35 -11.48 -5.18 -12.17
CA GLY A 35 -12.33 -4.47 -13.13
C GLY A 35 -13.22 -3.38 -12.52
N ILE A 36 -12.90 -2.86 -11.33
CA ILE A 36 -13.73 -1.87 -10.66
C ILE A 36 -13.56 -0.49 -11.33
N PRO A 37 -14.66 0.22 -11.65
CA PRO A 37 -14.55 1.55 -12.26
C PRO A 37 -13.75 2.53 -11.40
N GLN A 38 -12.82 3.27 -12.02
CA GLN A 38 -11.95 4.25 -11.32
C GLN A 38 -12.73 5.26 -10.48
N ALA A 39 -13.93 5.67 -10.92
CA ALA A 39 -14.80 6.58 -10.18
C ALA A 39 -15.29 5.98 -8.86
N LYS A 40 -15.55 4.66 -8.83
CA LYS A 40 -15.99 3.94 -7.64
C LYS A 40 -14.84 3.80 -6.64
N VAL A 41 -13.65 3.41 -7.14
CA VAL A 41 -12.41 3.34 -6.33
C VAL A 41 -12.07 4.70 -5.71
N ALA A 42 -12.13 5.77 -6.51
CA ALA A 42 -11.90 7.13 -6.03
C ALA A 42 -12.81 7.50 -4.85
N ARG A 43 -14.10 7.18 -4.95
CA ARG A 43 -15.08 7.42 -3.88
C ARG A 43 -14.77 6.61 -2.62
N TRP A 44 -14.51 5.32 -2.75
CA TRP A 44 -14.20 4.46 -1.61
C TRP A 44 -12.92 4.87 -0.89
N MET A 45 -11.89 5.28 -1.63
CA MET A 45 -10.60 5.67 -1.08
C MET A 45 -10.51 7.15 -0.66
N GLY A 46 -11.56 7.95 -0.88
CA GLY A 46 -11.57 9.38 -0.56
C GLY A 46 -10.53 10.21 -1.35
N ILE A 47 -10.21 9.81 -2.58
CA ILE A 47 -9.24 10.52 -3.45
C ILE A 47 -9.88 10.94 -4.78
N SER A 48 -9.21 11.79 -5.55
CA SER A 48 -9.72 12.21 -6.85
C SER A 48 -9.63 11.08 -7.89
N ARG A 49 -10.53 11.09 -8.89
CA ARG A 49 -10.44 10.20 -10.05
C ARG A 49 -9.11 10.39 -10.80
N ALA A 50 -8.59 11.61 -10.84
CA ALA A 50 -7.29 11.91 -11.44
C ALA A 50 -6.14 11.19 -10.69
N ALA A 51 -6.18 11.13 -9.36
CA ALA A 51 -5.19 10.38 -8.59
C ALA A 51 -5.24 8.87 -8.92
N VAL A 52 -6.44 8.29 -9.01
CA VAL A 52 -6.61 6.88 -9.43
C VAL A 52 -6.02 6.64 -10.82
N SER A 53 -6.34 7.51 -11.79
CA SER A 53 -5.79 7.41 -13.15
C SER A 53 -4.26 7.52 -13.18
N GLN A 54 -3.66 8.35 -12.33
CA GLN A 54 -2.20 8.47 -12.22
C GLN A 54 -1.55 7.22 -11.65
N TYR A 55 -2.18 6.51 -10.70
CA TYR A 55 -1.71 5.21 -10.23
C TYR A 55 -1.79 4.15 -11.33
N VAL A 56 -2.95 4.00 -11.98
CA VAL A 56 -3.18 3.02 -13.05
C VAL A 56 -2.21 3.23 -14.23
N SER A 57 -1.91 4.48 -14.58
CA SER A 57 -0.96 4.82 -15.65
C SER A 57 0.51 4.83 -15.21
N LYS A 58 0.81 4.39 -13.98
CA LYS A 58 2.16 4.35 -13.40
C LYS A 58 2.86 5.72 -13.33
N LYS A 59 2.13 6.83 -13.49
CA LYS A 59 2.64 8.20 -13.29
C LYS A 59 2.89 8.51 -11.82
N ARG A 60 2.25 7.77 -10.91
CA ARG A 60 2.40 7.92 -9.45
C ARG A 60 2.56 6.55 -8.80
N GLY A 61 3.47 6.46 -7.82
CA GLY A 61 3.68 5.25 -7.04
C GLY A 61 4.28 4.10 -7.83
N PHE A 62 4.82 4.36 -9.03
CA PHE A 62 5.72 3.41 -9.66
C PHE A 62 7.03 3.38 -8.88
N GLY A 63 7.50 2.19 -8.52
CA GLY A 63 8.71 1.99 -7.73
C GLY A 63 9.30 0.61 -7.97
N GLU A 64 10.50 0.41 -7.45
CA GLU A 64 11.31 -0.81 -7.64
C GLU A 64 11.31 -1.71 -6.39
N ILE A 65 10.50 -1.40 -5.37
CA ILE A 65 10.47 -2.17 -4.14
C ILE A 65 9.86 -3.55 -4.44
N PRO A 66 10.54 -4.64 -4.10
CA PRO A 66 9.97 -5.98 -4.24
C PRO A 66 8.76 -6.13 -3.32
N ILE A 67 7.62 -6.56 -3.89
CA ILE A 67 6.45 -6.94 -3.11
C ILE A 67 6.66 -8.38 -2.65
N SER A 68 6.99 -8.57 -1.37
CA SER A 68 7.07 -9.91 -0.78
C SER A 68 5.69 -10.55 -0.64
N ALA A 69 5.65 -11.85 -0.35
CA ALA A 69 4.38 -12.55 -0.11
C ALA A 69 3.61 -11.93 1.06
N GLU A 70 4.29 -11.56 2.14
CA GLU A 70 3.67 -10.95 3.32
C GLU A 70 3.13 -9.56 3.02
N LEU A 71 3.88 -8.75 2.27
CA LEU A 71 3.40 -7.43 1.85
C LEU A 71 2.24 -7.55 0.86
N ASN A 72 2.26 -8.59 0.01
CA ASN A 72 1.18 -8.90 -0.91
C ASN A 72 -0.14 -9.19 -0.16
N GLU A 73 -0.09 -10.01 0.89
CA GLU A 73 -1.24 -10.33 1.75
C GLU A 73 -1.79 -9.08 2.45
N ILE A 74 -0.92 -8.19 2.93
CA ILE A 74 -1.35 -6.91 3.51
C ILE A 74 -2.10 -6.06 2.48
N ILE A 75 -1.64 -6.02 1.22
CA ILE A 75 -2.32 -5.28 0.15
C ILE A 75 -3.66 -5.93 -0.20
N ASP A 76 -3.74 -7.26 -0.20
CA ASP A 76 -5.00 -7.99 -0.46
C ASP A 76 -6.03 -7.72 0.64
N ALA A 77 -5.63 -7.81 1.91
CA ALA A 77 -6.48 -7.45 3.04
C ALA A 77 -6.95 -5.99 2.96
N TRP A 78 -6.07 -5.08 2.50
CA TRP A 78 -6.46 -3.69 2.27
C TRP A 78 -7.48 -3.55 1.13
N ALA A 79 -7.30 -4.27 0.03
CA ALA A 79 -8.23 -4.26 -1.10
C ALA A 79 -9.61 -4.77 -0.69
N GLU A 80 -9.68 -5.89 0.04
CA GLU A 80 -10.91 -6.43 0.60
C GLU A 80 -11.58 -5.42 1.53
N GLY A 81 -10.81 -4.74 2.37
CA GLY A 81 -11.37 -3.74 3.27
C GLY A 81 -11.94 -2.50 2.57
N VAL A 82 -11.31 -2.06 1.47
CA VAL A 82 -11.85 -0.99 0.61
C VAL A 82 -13.16 -1.41 -0.06
N VAL A 83 -13.30 -2.68 -0.45
CA VAL A 83 -14.49 -3.19 -1.15
C VAL A 83 -15.65 -3.44 -0.18
N SER A 84 -15.38 -4.08 0.95
CA SER A 84 -16.38 -4.40 1.97
C SER A 84 -16.79 -3.18 2.79
N GLY A 85 -15.89 -2.20 2.95
CA GLY A 85 -16.04 -1.10 3.89
C GLY A 85 -15.70 -1.47 5.34
N GLU A 86 -15.18 -2.67 5.56
CA GLU A 86 -14.80 -3.22 6.87
C GLU A 86 -13.32 -3.56 6.90
N GLY A 87 -12.68 -3.48 8.06
CA GLY A 87 -11.24 -3.72 8.18
C GLY A 87 -10.38 -2.51 7.78
N SER A 88 -9.17 -2.48 8.32
CA SER A 88 -8.23 -1.37 8.10
C SER A 88 -6.80 -1.88 8.10
N VAL A 89 -6.05 -1.50 7.09
CA VAL A 89 -4.58 -1.64 7.08
C VAL A 89 -3.99 -0.29 7.46
N THR A 90 -3.08 -0.32 8.42
CA THR A 90 -2.38 0.85 8.93
C THR A 90 -0.99 0.96 8.31
N ILE A 91 -0.40 2.15 8.39
CA ILE A 91 1.02 2.36 8.02
C ILE A 91 1.94 1.48 8.88
N CYS A 92 1.53 1.17 10.13
CA CYS A 92 2.30 0.31 11.02
C CYS A 92 2.36 -1.14 10.53
N ASP A 93 1.29 -1.67 9.93
CA ASP A 93 1.28 -3.03 9.37
C ASP A 93 2.30 -3.14 8.23
N ILE A 94 2.30 -2.14 7.34
CA ILE A 94 3.30 -2.02 6.26
C ILE A 94 4.71 -1.90 6.85
N CYS A 95 4.89 -1.01 7.84
CA CYS A 95 6.18 -0.77 8.51
C CYS A 95 6.75 -2.04 9.16
N GLN A 96 5.93 -2.81 9.85
CA GLN A 96 6.35 -4.05 10.53
C GLN A 96 6.76 -5.10 9.51
N CYS A 97 5.98 -5.28 8.44
CA CYS A 97 6.32 -6.18 7.34
C CYS A 97 7.69 -5.86 6.73
N VAL A 98 7.92 -4.61 6.32
CA VAL A 98 9.16 -4.22 5.63
C VAL A 98 10.37 -4.17 6.58
N SER A 99 10.15 -3.89 7.87
CA SER A 99 11.22 -3.92 8.87
C SER A 99 11.77 -5.33 9.11
N VAL A 100 10.91 -6.36 9.03
CA VAL A 100 11.34 -7.76 9.15
C VAL A 100 12.17 -8.17 7.94
N MET A 101 11.80 -7.71 6.73
CA MET A 101 12.52 -8.00 5.49
C MET A 101 13.95 -7.43 5.49
N ASN A 102 14.14 -6.21 6.01
CA ASN A 102 15.45 -5.56 6.06
C ASN A 102 16.42 -6.23 7.07
N ASN A 103 15.93 -6.99 8.05
CA ASN A 103 16.77 -7.71 9.01
C ASN A 103 17.27 -9.07 8.49
N ASN A 104 16.68 -9.59 7.40
CA ASN A 104 17.08 -10.87 6.78
C ASN A 104 18.08 -10.69 5.62
N GLN A 105 18.47 -9.45 5.31
CA GLN A 105 19.50 -9.11 4.31
C GLN A 105 20.84 -8.68 4.94
N LYS A 106 20.99 -8.78 6.27
CA LYS A 106 22.25 -8.53 7.00
C LYS A 106 22.84 -9.80 7.57
#